data_AF-A0A9W8MSK1-F1
#
_entry.id   AF-A0A9W8MSK1-F1
#
_cell.length_a   1.000
_cell.length_b   1.000
_cell.length_c   1.000
_cell.angle_alpha   90.00
_cell.angle_beta   90.00
_cell.angle_gamma   90.00
#
_symmetry.space_group_name_H-M   'P 1'
#
loop_
_entity.id
_entity.type
_entity.pdbx_description
1 polymer ?
#
loop_
_entity_poly.entity_id
_entity_poly.type
_entity_poly.pdbx_seq_one_letter_code
_entity_poly.pdbx_strand_id
1 'polypeptide(L)'
;MSVLIVEDSEQTPSASRPPTPSALGHNRRPVQTVQAAPAIMQANIIKHFFTGTGRAAYARCSHATAAIARKDGIWEPRWKALGVDRDPALSKVLDDLERRAAERASQSRASAPPTIAVDDDFGDFSGGTDALSLPLPEEMGDFVGAFQGISVSSPKTPSYSHQKESFKTKYARVHGLLKPLTRLLSSPPHVVLSDLAAQVTPSLYQEAKTLRLLSFFLSAAVQPVRKWDTLYLSLRTAMDRYDSNLLTAFDAADGKGDEAAMREAAESSWEVWDARSGDWEMGKVWAEKREIFYQQGNWRALDNFTKEEQLDFRAMDEFMDVILASIYEHGARAVRVFPPASQVLLLFSERLAHEVVGDYITTLLSHAREISTLTYMKSVAASFREAWRMVDAIMDVAKQREDSSVLRTKAEDVVYQMFEPHMDEYLDEEVEAIKLAFDTICKGWDKEVRTEPSCSVFPS
;
A
#
# COMPACT_ATOMS: atom_id res chain seq x y z
N MET A 1 9.61 1.97 43.99
CA MET A 1 9.26 0.53 43.97
C MET A 1 9.67 -0.02 42.61
N SER A 2 10.89 -0.56 42.53
CA SER A 2 11.40 -1.22 41.32
C SER A 2 12.23 -2.41 41.78
N VAL A 3 11.84 -3.58 41.30
CA VAL A 3 12.27 -4.90 41.74
C VAL A 3 13.51 -5.32 40.95
N LEU A 4 14.53 -5.77 41.69
CA LEU A 4 15.73 -6.45 41.22
C LEU A 4 15.39 -7.88 40.77
N ILE A 5 15.94 -8.32 39.63
CA ILE A 5 15.98 -9.74 39.25
C ILE A 5 17.45 -10.17 39.19
N VAL A 6 17.67 -11.32 39.82
CA VAL A 6 18.90 -12.02 40.16
C VAL A 6 19.37 -12.90 38.99
N GLU A 7 20.67 -12.86 38.68
CA GLU A 7 21.39 -13.84 37.86
C GLU A 7 21.82 -15.04 38.71
N ASP A 8 21.67 -16.26 38.20
CA ASP A 8 22.24 -17.47 38.80
C ASP A 8 22.82 -18.43 37.74
N SER A 9 24.16 -18.46 37.71
CA SER A 9 25.04 -19.63 37.87
C SER A 9 24.86 -20.89 36.99
N GLU A 10 25.73 -21.04 35.99
CA GLU A 10 26.07 -22.32 35.32
C GLU A 10 27.15 -23.09 36.09
N GLN A 11 26.95 -24.40 36.29
CA GLN A 11 27.93 -25.30 36.90
C GLN A 11 28.02 -26.62 36.11
N THR A 12 29.16 -26.84 35.45
CA THR A 12 29.62 -28.14 34.92
C THR A 12 30.23 -29.00 36.04
N PRO A 13 30.23 -30.36 35.95
CA PRO A 13 31.52 -31.03 35.75
C PRO A 13 31.54 -32.41 35.02
N SER A 14 32.74 -32.70 34.48
CA SER A 14 33.48 -33.96 34.20
C SER A 14 32.78 -35.34 34.17
N ALA A 15 32.86 -36.11 33.08
CA ALA A 15 33.92 -37.04 32.65
C ALA A 15 34.04 -38.37 33.44
N SER A 16 33.77 -39.50 32.78
CA SER A 16 34.30 -40.84 33.13
C SER A 16 34.30 -41.80 31.92
N ARG A 17 35.31 -42.68 31.87
CA ARG A 17 35.64 -43.74 30.88
C ARG A 17 36.32 -44.86 31.69
N PRO A 18 36.58 -46.10 31.19
CA PRO A 18 35.88 -47.05 30.31
C PRO A 18 35.51 -48.36 31.11
N PRO A 19 35.07 -49.48 30.47
CA PRO A 19 36.04 -50.50 29.99
C PRO A 19 35.63 -51.28 28.70
N THR A 20 36.61 -51.92 28.08
CA THR A 20 36.54 -53.04 27.10
C THR A 20 37.14 -54.30 27.76
N PRO A 21 37.06 -55.56 27.26
CA PRO A 21 36.78 -56.02 25.87
C PRO A 21 35.91 -57.31 25.70
N SER A 22 35.49 -57.63 24.45
CA SER A 22 35.74 -58.92 23.74
C SER A 22 34.62 -59.42 22.81
N ALA A 23 35.08 -60.09 21.75
CA ALA A 23 34.44 -61.15 20.94
C ALA A 23 33.58 -60.76 19.71
N LEU A 24 34.27 -60.76 18.55
CA LEU A 24 33.97 -61.45 17.29
C LEU A 24 32.51 -61.84 16.97
N GLY A 25 31.99 -61.25 15.89
CA GLY A 25 30.83 -61.76 15.17
C GLY A 25 30.71 -61.09 13.80
N HIS A 26 31.19 -61.76 12.74
CA HIS A 26 30.90 -61.39 11.36
C HIS A 26 29.39 -61.44 11.11
N ASN A 27 28.76 -60.30 10.83
CA ASN A 27 27.45 -60.30 10.21
C ASN A 27 27.36 -59.14 9.21
N ARG A 28 27.36 -59.49 7.92
CA ARG A 28 27.09 -58.56 6.81
C ARG A 28 25.68 -58.01 7.00
N ARG A 29 25.57 -56.75 7.43
CA ARG A 29 24.30 -56.03 7.42
C ARG A 29 23.89 -55.79 5.95
N PRO A 30 22.62 -56.00 5.59
CA PRO A 30 22.11 -55.57 4.30
C PRO A 30 22.25 -54.05 4.21
N VAL A 31 22.55 -53.55 3.01
CA VAL A 31 22.51 -52.13 2.68
C VAL A 31 21.17 -51.58 3.17
N GLN A 32 21.19 -50.80 4.25
CA GLN A 32 20.06 -49.99 4.65
C GLN A 32 19.83 -49.01 3.50
N THR A 33 18.88 -49.32 2.63
CA THR A 33 18.17 -48.31 1.85
C THR A 33 17.80 -47.20 2.82
N VAL A 34 18.46 -46.05 2.67
CA VAL A 34 18.15 -44.82 3.38
C VAL A 34 16.64 -44.65 3.29
N GLN A 35 15.94 -44.89 4.41
CA GLN A 35 14.51 -44.69 4.49
C GLN A 35 14.26 -43.27 4.00
N ALA A 36 13.42 -43.15 2.96
CA ALA A 36 13.04 -41.87 2.40
C ALA A 36 12.63 -40.95 3.54
N ALA A 37 13.38 -39.86 3.72
CA ALA A 37 13.04 -38.85 4.72
C ALA A 37 11.54 -38.51 4.57
N PRO A 38 10.79 -38.38 5.68
CA PRO A 38 9.35 -38.16 5.61
C PRO A 38 9.03 -37.04 4.63
N ALA A 39 8.05 -37.21 3.76
CA ALA A 39 7.70 -36.24 2.72
C ALA A 39 7.53 -34.81 3.26
N ILE A 40 7.17 -34.69 4.54
CA ILE A 40 7.07 -33.43 5.30
C ILE A 40 8.43 -32.74 5.47
N MET A 41 9.49 -33.49 5.79
CA MET A 41 10.84 -32.95 5.93
C MET A 41 11.40 -32.51 4.57
N GLN A 42 11.15 -33.29 3.50
CA GLN A 42 11.50 -32.88 2.13
C GLN A 42 10.73 -31.63 1.69
N ALA A 43 9.45 -31.51 2.03
CA ALA A 43 8.65 -30.31 1.75
C ALA A 43 9.16 -29.08 2.51
N ASN A 44 9.56 -29.22 3.77
CA ASN A 44 10.13 -28.14 4.57
C ASN A 44 11.52 -27.72 4.07
N ILE A 45 12.36 -28.68 3.67
CA ILE A 45 13.64 -28.40 3.01
C ILE A 45 13.40 -27.68 1.68
N ILE A 46 12.41 -28.09 0.88
CA ILE A 46 12.02 -27.41 -0.37
C ILE A 46 11.53 -25.97 -0.10
N LYS A 47 10.81 -25.76 1.00
CA LYS A 47 10.25 -24.45 1.40
C LYS A 47 11.32 -23.49 1.91
N HIS A 48 12.32 -23.96 2.65
CA HIS A 48 13.38 -23.13 3.24
C HIS A 48 14.66 -23.03 2.41
N PHE A 49 15.11 -24.09 1.74
CA PHE A 49 16.41 -24.09 1.05
C PHE A 49 16.34 -23.69 -0.43
N PHE A 50 15.17 -23.71 -1.07
CA PHE A 50 15.06 -23.49 -2.51
C PHE A 50 14.44 -22.15 -2.87
N THR A 51 15.19 -21.10 -2.59
CA THR A 51 15.03 -19.75 -3.14
C THR A 51 15.77 -19.69 -4.49
N GLY A 52 15.02 -19.63 -5.60
CA GLY A 52 15.55 -19.45 -6.97
C GLY A 52 15.66 -20.67 -7.90
N THR A 53 16.46 -20.51 -8.96
CA THR A 53 16.63 -21.43 -10.12
C THR A 53 17.10 -22.85 -9.78
N GLY A 54 17.51 -23.09 -8.53
CA GLY A 54 17.91 -24.41 -8.02
C GLY A 54 16.79 -25.46 -8.03
N ARG A 55 15.52 -25.05 -8.09
CA ARG A 55 14.38 -26.00 -8.15
C ARG A 55 14.39 -26.87 -9.40
N ALA A 56 14.75 -26.30 -10.55
CA ALA A 56 14.80 -27.05 -11.81
C ALA A 56 16.02 -27.99 -11.86
N ALA A 57 17.13 -27.63 -11.19
CA ALA A 57 18.26 -28.54 -11.03
C ALA A 57 17.91 -29.69 -10.07
N TYR A 58 17.22 -29.41 -8.96
CA TYR A 58 16.91 -30.42 -7.95
C TYR A 58 15.72 -31.32 -8.30
N ALA A 59 14.75 -30.81 -9.07
CA ALA A 59 13.71 -31.62 -9.69
C ALA A 59 14.28 -32.64 -10.69
N ARG A 60 15.50 -32.41 -11.22
CA ARG A 60 16.21 -33.40 -12.05
C ARG A 60 16.92 -34.47 -11.23
N CYS A 61 17.21 -34.21 -9.95
CA CYS A 61 17.93 -35.14 -9.07
C CYS A 61 17.01 -36.19 -8.40
N SER A 62 15.68 -35.99 -8.36
CA SER A 62 14.76 -36.95 -7.75
C SER A 62 13.34 -36.85 -8.32
N HIS A 63 12.70 -38.00 -8.59
CA HIS A 63 11.31 -38.04 -9.05
C HIS A 63 10.32 -37.49 -8.00
N ALA A 64 10.59 -37.71 -6.71
CA ALA A 64 9.74 -37.20 -5.63
C ALA A 64 9.76 -35.67 -5.59
N THR A 65 10.92 -35.05 -5.78
CA THR A 65 11.08 -33.59 -5.81
C THR A 65 10.49 -33.00 -7.08
N ALA A 66 10.60 -33.71 -8.22
CA ALA A 66 9.91 -33.36 -9.46
C ALA A 66 8.38 -33.37 -9.30
N ALA A 67 7.83 -34.40 -8.64
CA ALA A 67 6.41 -34.50 -8.37
C ALA A 67 5.93 -33.38 -7.44
N ILE A 68 6.69 -33.05 -6.40
CA ILE A 68 6.39 -31.94 -5.49
C ILE A 68 6.46 -30.59 -6.20
N ALA A 69 7.47 -30.34 -7.05
CA ALA A 69 7.60 -29.10 -7.82
C ALA A 69 6.49 -28.90 -8.87
N ARG A 70 5.81 -29.97 -9.27
CA ARG A 70 4.61 -29.93 -10.14
C ARG A 70 3.32 -29.65 -9.38
N LYS A 71 3.29 -29.74 -8.04
CA LYS A 71 2.09 -29.43 -7.25
C LYS A 71 1.86 -27.92 -7.16
N ASP A 72 0.64 -27.50 -7.50
CA ASP A 72 0.25 -26.08 -7.51
C ASP A 72 0.24 -25.41 -6.12
N GLY A 73 0.05 -26.19 -5.05
CA GLY A 73 -0.01 -25.65 -3.68
C GLY A 73 1.26 -24.92 -3.20
N ILE A 74 2.40 -25.10 -3.88
CA ILE A 74 3.64 -24.36 -3.58
C ILE A 74 3.69 -23.03 -4.35
N TRP A 75 3.08 -22.98 -5.53
CA TRP A 75 3.09 -21.82 -6.41
C TRP A 75 1.96 -20.85 -6.08
N GLU A 76 0.82 -21.35 -5.61
CA GLU A 76 -0.33 -20.54 -5.24
C GLU A 76 -0.01 -19.46 -4.19
N PRO A 77 0.66 -19.75 -3.05
CA PRO A 77 0.99 -18.71 -2.07
C PRO A 77 1.93 -17.64 -2.63
N ARG A 78 2.87 -18.02 -3.51
CA ARG A 78 3.83 -17.12 -4.15
C ARG A 78 3.15 -16.23 -5.17
N TRP A 79 2.25 -16.80 -5.96
CA TRP A 79 1.42 -16.06 -6.90
C TRP A 79 0.53 -15.05 -6.17
N LYS A 80 -0.18 -15.50 -5.13
CA LYS A 80 -1.01 -14.61 -4.28
C LYS A 80 -0.19 -13.51 -3.61
N ALA A 81 1.07 -13.78 -3.24
CA ALA A 81 1.97 -12.79 -2.67
C ALA A 81 2.41 -11.69 -3.66
N LEU A 82 2.32 -11.93 -4.98
CA LEU A 82 2.60 -10.90 -5.99
C LEU A 82 1.48 -9.87 -6.12
N GLY A 83 0.28 -10.15 -5.58
CA GLY A 83 -0.85 -9.21 -5.60
C GLY A 83 -1.46 -8.96 -6.97
N VAL A 84 -1.00 -9.64 -8.03
CA VAL A 84 -1.47 -9.41 -9.42
C VAL A 84 -2.98 -9.65 -9.57
N ASP A 85 -3.54 -10.63 -8.87
CA ASP A 85 -5.00 -10.90 -8.89
C ASP A 85 -5.81 -9.85 -8.10
N ARG A 86 -5.16 -9.08 -7.20
CA ARG A 86 -5.83 -8.06 -6.37
C ARG A 86 -5.86 -6.70 -7.06
N ASP A 87 -4.83 -6.41 -7.84
CA ASP A 87 -4.67 -5.13 -8.53
C ASP A 87 -4.55 -5.37 -10.05
N PRO A 88 -5.61 -5.11 -10.82
CA PRO A 88 -5.61 -5.24 -12.28
C PRO A 88 -4.52 -4.41 -12.97
N ALA A 89 -4.07 -3.30 -12.36
CA ALA A 89 -3.02 -2.47 -12.92
C ALA A 89 -1.67 -3.21 -12.97
N LEU A 90 -1.38 -4.07 -11.99
CA LEU A 90 -0.18 -4.91 -11.98
C LEU A 90 -0.21 -5.95 -13.11
N SER A 91 -1.40 -6.48 -13.44
CA SER A 91 -1.54 -7.38 -14.60
C SER A 91 -1.24 -6.64 -15.91
N LYS A 92 -1.77 -5.42 -16.06
CA LYS A 92 -1.49 -4.59 -17.25
C LYS A 92 0.01 -4.31 -17.43
N VAL A 93 0.72 -4.04 -16.33
CA VAL A 93 2.18 -3.86 -16.35
C VAL A 93 2.89 -5.13 -16.84
N LEU A 94 2.45 -6.31 -16.40
CA LEU A 94 3.02 -7.57 -16.88
C LEU A 94 2.79 -7.80 -18.38
N ASP A 95 1.59 -7.49 -18.86
CA ASP A 95 1.25 -7.60 -20.29
C ASP A 95 2.09 -6.63 -21.13
N ASP A 96 2.29 -5.41 -20.64
CA ASP A 96 3.14 -4.39 -21.28
C ASP A 96 4.62 -4.81 -21.30
N LEU A 97 5.13 -5.38 -20.20
CA LEU A 97 6.49 -5.93 -20.12
C LEU A 97 6.69 -7.11 -21.09
N GLU A 98 5.69 -7.97 -21.23
CA GLU A 98 5.74 -9.10 -22.16
C GLU A 98 5.73 -8.62 -23.62
N ARG A 99 4.86 -7.66 -23.96
CA ARG A 99 4.84 -7.04 -25.30
C ARG A 99 6.21 -6.47 -25.66
N ARG A 100 6.83 -5.71 -24.75
CA ARG A 100 8.17 -5.15 -24.95
C ARG A 100 9.28 -6.22 -25.04
N ALA A 101 9.19 -7.27 -24.24
CA ALA A 101 10.13 -8.39 -24.31
C ALA A 101 10.04 -9.10 -25.66
N ALA A 102 8.82 -9.29 -26.19
CA ALA A 102 8.58 -9.86 -27.52
C ALA A 102 9.11 -8.95 -28.65
N GLU A 103 8.87 -7.64 -28.56
CA GLU A 103 9.41 -6.65 -29.51
C GLU A 103 10.94 -6.71 -29.55
N ARG A 104 11.62 -6.72 -28.40
CA ARG A 104 13.09 -6.84 -28.35
C ARG A 104 13.59 -8.17 -28.93
N ALA A 105 12.89 -9.26 -28.65
CA ALA A 105 13.24 -10.56 -29.22
C ALA A 105 13.10 -10.56 -30.75
N SER A 106 12.07 -9.90 -31.29
CA SER A 106 11.88 -9.74 -32.73
C SER A 106 12.96 -8.85 -33.36
N GLN A 107 13.33 -7.74 -32.72
CA GLN A 107 14.40 -6.86 -33.18
C GLN A 107 15.76 -7.57 -33.17
N SER A 108 16.03 -8.37 -32.13
CA SER A 108 17.26 -9.16 -32.03
C SER A 108 17.34 -10.27 -33.08
N ARG A 109 16.19 -10.84 -33.47
CA ARG A 109 16.12 -11.81 -34.59
C ARG A 109 16.29 -11.13 -35.93
N ALA A 110 15.74 -9.93 -36.11
CA ALA A 110 15.88 -9.16 -37.36
C ALA A 110 17.30 -8.64 -37.58
N SER A 111 18.07 -8.39 -36.51
CA SER A 111 19.47 -7.96 -36.59
C SER A 111 20.47 -9.11 -36.66
N ALA A 112 20.05 -10.35 -36.38
CA ALA A 112 20.89 -11.53 -36.58
C ALA A 112 21.05 -11.79 -38.09
N PRO A 113 22.28 -12.05 -38.58
CA PRO A 113 22.49 -12.43 -39.97
C PRO A 113 21.63 -13.66 -40.31
N PRO A 114 21.02 -13.74 -41.51
CA PRO A 114 20.18 -14.86 -41.89
C PRO A 114 21.00 -16.14 -41.90
N THR A 115 20.97 -16.88 -40.80
CA THR A 115 21.50 -18.23 -40.72
C THR A 115 20.50 -19.13 -41.44
N ILE A 116 20.91 -19.70 -42.57
CA ILE A 116 20.20 -20.80 -43.21
C ILE A 116 20.06 -21.90 -42.16
N ALA A 117 18.82 -22.29 -41.86
CA ALA A 117 18.55 -23.47 -41.04
C ALA A 117 19.08 -24.67 -41.82
N VAL A 118 20.30 -25.13 -41.49
CA VAL A 118 20.79 -26.42 -41.93
C VAL A 118 20.02 -27.44 -41.10
N ASP A 119 19.11 -28.14 -41.75
CA ASP A 119 18.27 -29.18 -41.16
C ASP A 119 19.16 -30.39 -40.89
N ASP A 120 19.74 -30.46 -39.69
CA ASP A 120 20.53 -31.61 -39.21
C ASP A 120 19.61 -32.80 -38.86
N ASP A 121 18.60 -33.09 -39.69
CA ASP A 121 17.72 -34.27 -39.62
C ASP A 121 18.37 -35.49 -40.30
N PHE A 122 19.70 -35.55 -40.28
CA PHE A 122 20.49 -36.66 -40.81
C PHE A 122 21.10 -37.47 -39.67
N GLY A 123 20.27 -38.24 -38.96
CA GLY A 123 20.74 -39.38 -38.16
C GLY A 123 20.02 -39.65 -36.85
N ASP A 124 18.78 -40.13 -36.91
CA ASP A 124 18.19 -40.92 -35.81
C ASP A 124 17.80 -42.32 -36.32
N PHE A 125 18.80 -43.21 -36.41
CA PHE A 125 18.61 -44.64 -36.65
C PHE A 125 18.50 -45.38 -35.31
N SER A 126 17.36 -45.28 -34.63
CA SER A 126 17.09 -46.15 -33.48
C SER A 126 15.60 -46.49 -33.31
N GLY A 127 15.10 -47.39 -34.17
CA GLY A 127 13.79 -48.04 -33.97
C GLY A 127 13.41 -49.07 -35.05
N GLY A 128 13.88 -50.32 -34.91
CA GLY A 128 13.22 -51.52 -35.50
C GLY A 128 11.92 -51.83 -34.75
N THR A 129 10.99 -52.71 -35.13
CA THR A 129 10.84 -53.91 -35.98
C THR A 129 9.30 -54.17 -35.95
N ASP A 130 8.58 -54.74 -36.92
CA ASP A 130 8.64 -56.12 -37.41
C ASP A 130 7.46 -56.42 -38.38
N ALA A 131 7.59 -57.53 -39.13
CA ALA A 131 6.54 -58.37 -39.76
C ALA A 131 6.13 -58.20 -41.26
N LEU A 132 6.94 -58.84 -42.13
CA LEU A 132 6.62 -59.91 -43.11
C LEU A 132 5.56 -59.73 -44.22
N SER A 133 6.00 -59.71 -45.49
CA SER A 133 5.86 -60.83 -46.48
C SER A 133 6.29 -60.44 -47.92
N LEU A 134 7.04 -61.33 -48.58
CA LEU A 134 7.45 -61.36 -50.00
C LEU A 134 6.65 -62.49 -50.72
N PRO A 135 6.58 -62.64 -52.07
CA PRO A 135 7.58 -62.23 -53.08
C PRO A 135 7.10 -61.83 -54.53
N LEU A 136 8.09 -61.43 -55.35
CA LEU A 136 8.22 -61.55 -56.84
C LEU A 136 7.68 -60.41 -57.76
N PRO A 137 8.26 -60.25 -58.98
CA PRO A 137 8.76 -58.98 -59.50
C PRO A 137 8.20 -58.63 -60.90
N GLU A 138 8.77 -57.58 -61.50
CA GLU A 138 8.51 -57.07 -62.86
C GLU A 138 7.29 -56.16 -63.00
N GLU A 139 7.51 -54.85 -62.92
CA GLU A 139 7.13 -53.98 -64.04
C GLU A 139 7.88 -52.65 -63.94
N MET A 140 8.76 -52.42 -64.92
CA MET A 140 9.46 -51.17 -65.15
C MET A 140 8.50 -50.22 -65.88
N GLY A 141 8.26 -49.06 -65.29
CA GLY A 141 7.79 -47.88 -66.02
C GLY A 141 6.32 -47.55 -65.84
N ASP A 142 6.05 -46.49 -65.08
CA ASP A 142 5.20 -45.36 -65.49
C ASP A 142 5.02 -44.41 -64.29
N PHE A 143 5.94 -43.44 -64.13
CA PHE A 143 5.90 -42.46 -63.04
C PHE A 143 5.54 -41.08 -63.55
N VAL A 144 4.33 -40.91 -64.10
CA VAL A 144 3.64 -39.62 -64.17
C VAL A 144 2.13 -39.83 -64.01
N GLY A 145 1.62 -39.66 -62.78
CA GLY A 145 0.21 -39.30 -62.57
C GLY A 145 -0.66 -40.33 -61.86
N ALA A 146 -0.53 -40.46 -60.54
CA ALA A 146 -1.59 -41.03 -59.68
C ALA A 146 -1.38 -40.69 -58.19
N PHE A 147 -1.68 -39.44 -57.79
CA PHE A 147 -1.94 -39.12 -56.38
C PHE A 147 -3.34 -38.50 -56.23
N GLN A 148 -4.35 -39.22 -56.72
CA GLN A 148 -5.73 -39.10 -56.25
C GLN A 148 -6.04 -40.38 -55.48
N GLY A 149 -5.89 -40.35 -54.14
CA GLY A 149 -6.27 -41.50 -53.33
C GLY A 149 -5.57 -41.71 -51.99
N ILE A 150 -4.71 -40.81 -51.53
CA ILE A 150 -4.24 -40.84 -50.14
C ILE A 150 -5.18 -39.97 -49.31
N SER A 151 -6.09 -40.61 -48.59
CA SER A 151 -6.78 -40.01 -47.44
C SER A 151 -5.71 -39.66 -46.40
N VAL A 152 -5.15 -38.45 -46.51
CA VAL A 152 -4.39 -37.81 -45.44
C VAL A 152 -5.37 -37.69 -44.27
N SER A 153 -5.24 -38.57 -43.29
CA SER A 153 -5.90 -38.38 -42.00
C SER A 153 -5.44 -37.02 -41.47
N SER A 154 -6.33 -36.03 -41.53
CA SER A 154 -6.11 -34.72 -40.93
C SER A 154 -5.51 -34.91 -39.54
N PRO A 155 -4.46 -34.15 -39.17
CA PRO A 155 -3.98 -34.13 -37.81
C PRO A 155 -5.19 -33.85 -36.93
N LYS A 156 -5.52 -34.78 -36.04
CA LYS A 156 -6.53 -34.55 -35.00
C LYS A 156 -6.11 -33.27 -34.30
N THR A 157 -6.83 -32.18 -34.58
CA THR A 157 -6.74 -30.94 -33.83
C THR A 157 -6.85 -31.34 -32.36
N PRO A 158 -5.80 -31.13 -31.54
CA PRO A 158 -5.90 -31.43 -30.13
C PRO A 158 -7.07 -30.60 -29.61
N SER A 159 -8.10 -31.29 -29.15
CA SER A 159 -9.20 -30.70 -28.39
C SER A 159 -8.57 -29.85 -27.29
N TYR A 160 -8.60 -28.53 -27.48
CA TYR A 160 -8.22 -27.53 -26.48
C TYR A 160 -9.21 -27.67 -25.32
N SER A 161 -8.97 -28.64 -24.45
CA SER A 161 -9.44 -28.52 -23.08
C SER A 161 -8.83 -27.22 -22.58
N HIS A 162 -9.67 -26.27 -22.16
CA HIS A 162 -9.23 -25.09 -21.42
C HIS A 162 -8.60 -25.58 -20.12
N GLN A 163 -7.34 -26.01 -20.19
CA GLN A 163 -6.55 -26.35 -19.02
C GLN A 163 -6.43 -25.04 -18.26
N LYS A 164 -7.15 -24.95 -17.13
CA LYS A 164 -7.03 -23.82 -16.19
C LYS A 164 -5.55 -23.55 -16.01
N GLU A 165 -5.11 -22.33 -16.32
CA GLU A 165 -3.72 -21.95 -16.19
C GLU A 165 -3.25 -22.25 -14.76
N SER A 166 -2.33 -23.20 -14.63
CA SER A 166 -1.71 -23.54 -13.34
C SER A 166 -0.97 -22.32 -12.79
N PHE A 167 -1.00 -22.15 -11.47
CA PHE A 167 -0.25 -21.09 -10.77
C PHE A 167 1.26 -21.16 -11.07
N LYS A 168 1.77 -22.35 -11.39
CA LYS A 168 3.15 -22.53 -11.82
C LYS A 168 3.43 -21.81 -13.14
N THR A 169 2.54 -21.94 -14.13
CA THR A 169 2.70 -21.31 -15.44
C THR A 169 2.64 -19.79 -15.32
N LYS A 170 1.66 -19.28 -14.56
CA LYS A 170 1.54 -17.85 -14.26
C LYS A 170 2.78 -17.29 -13.57
N TYR A 171 3.27 -17.98 -12.54
CA TYR A 171 4.49 -17.56 -11.85
C TYR A 171 5.73 -17.65 -12.74
N ALA A 172 5.85 -18.70 -13.57
CA ALA A 172 6.98 -18.85 -14.49
C ALA A 172 7.03 -17.71 -15.52
N ARG A 173 5.87 -17.27 -16.04
CA ARG A 173 5.74 -16.09 -16.89
C ARG A 173 6.28 -14.84 -16.20
N VAL A 174 5.75 -14.51 -15.02
CA VAL A 174 6.19 -13.32 -14.25
C VAL A 174 7.66 -13.38 -13.89
N HIS A 175 8.15 -14.53 -13.43
CA HIS A 175 9.56 -14.70 -13.11
C HIS A 175 10.47 -14.53 -14.35
N GLY A 176 10.02 -14.96 -15.54
CA GLY A 176 10.73 -14.74 -16.80
C GLY A 176 10.86 -13.26 -17.16
N LEU A 177 9.82 -12.47 -16.90
CA LEU A 177 9.76 -11.04 -17.19
C LEU A 177 10.52 -10.18 -16.17
N LEU A 178 10.40 -10.48 -14.88
CA LEU A 178 10.98 -9.66 -13.80
C LEU A 178 12.45 -10.00 -13.50
N LYS A 179 12.88 -11.24 -13.74
CA LYS A 179 14.26 -11.66 -13.46
C LYS A 179 15.32 -10.81 -14.20
N PRO A 180 15.18 -10.46 -15.48
CA PRO A 180 16.11 -9.56 -16.15
C PRO A 180 16.26 -8.20 -15.45
N LEU A 181 15.15 -7.63 -14.96
CA LEU A 181 15.12 -6.33 -14.27
C LEU A 181 15.92 -6.35 -12.96
N THR A 182 15.98 -7.51 -12.28
CA THR A 182 16.78 -7.64 -11.04
C THR A 182 18.28 -7.43 -11.25
N ARG A 183 18.79 -7.54 -12.49
CA ARG A 183 20.20 -7.22 -12.79
C ARG A 183 20.47 -5.73 -12.70
N LEU A 184 19.48 -4.90 -13.03
CA LEU A 184 19.60 -3.44 -12.98
C LEU A 184 19.82 -2.95 -11.55
N LEU A 185 19.19 -3.60 -10.57
CA LEU A 185 19.28 -3.28 -9.15
C LEU A 185 20.68 -3.49 -8.53
N SER A 186 21.64 -4.02 -9.30
CA SER A 186 23.06 -4.07 -8.91
C SER A 186 23.80 -2.75 -9.19
N SER A 187 23.19 -1.85 -9.96
CA SER A 187 23.69 -0.51 -10.26
C SER A 187 23.26 0.51 -9.20
N PRO A 188 23.88 1.71 -9.15
CA PRO A 188 23.47 2.79 -8.26
C PRO A 188 22.01 3.23 -8.50
N PRO A 189 21.28 3.73 -7.47
CA PRO A 189 19.85 4.03 -7.54
C PRO A 189 19.41 4.94 -8.69
N HIS A 190 20.20 5.95 -9.05
CA HIS A 190 19.85 6.88 -10.14
C HIS A 190 19.94 6.22 -11.53
N VAL A 191 20.90 5.32 -11.71
CA VAL A 191 21.04 4.53 -12.94
C VAL A 191 19.90 3.52 -13.03
N VAL A 192 19.53 2.90 -11.90
CA VAL A 192 18.39 1.98 -11.83
C VAL A 192 17.11 2.63 -12.36
N LEU A 193 16.77 3.84 -11.90
CA LEU A 193 15.56 4.53 -12.33
C LEU A 193 15.62 4.90 -13.81
N SER A 194 16.74 5.47 -14.28
CA SER A 194 16.91 5.80 -15.70
C SER A 194 16.80 4.57 -16.62
N ASP A 195 17.45 3.47 -16.26
CA ASP A 195 17.42 2.23 -17.03
C ASP A 195 16.04 1.56 -16.96
N LEU A 196 15.35 1.66 -15.82
CA LEU A 196 14.02 1.12 -15.65
C LEU A 196 13.00 1.92 -16.45
N ALA A 197 13.04 3.26 -16.41
CA ALA A 197 12.23 4.13 -17.26
C ALA A 197 12.43 3.83 -18.75
N ALA A 198 13.70 3.68 -19.19
CA ALA A 198 14.02 3.32 -20.58
C ALA A 198 13.46 1.95 -20.99
N GLN A 199 13.45 0.98 -20.07
CA GLN A 199 12.99 -0.37 -20.37
C GLN A 199 11.47 -0.55 -20.25
N VAL A 200 10.84 0.13 -19.31
CA VAL A 200 9.51 -0.23 -18.84
C VAL A 200 8.46 0.65 -19.48
N THR A 201 8.53 1.99 -19.43
CA THR A 201 7.43 2.86 -19.95
C THR A 201 7.70 4.37 -19.87
N PRO A 202 6.94 5.22 -20.60
CA PRO A 202 7.10 6.67 -20.59
C PRO A 202 6.34 7.41 -19.46
N SER A 203 5.42 6.77 -18.74
CA SER A 203 4.61 7.43 -17.70
C SER A 203 5.12 7.11 -16.30
N LEU A 204 4.99 8.08 -15.38
CA LEU A 204 5.43 7.94 -13.98
C LEU A 204 4.61 6.86 -13.27
N TYR A 205 3.32 6.79 -13.58
CA TYR A 205 2.43 5.82 -12.95
C TYR A 205 2.82 4.36 -13.25
N GLN A 206 3.22 4.07 -14.49
CA GLN A 206 3.64 2.72 -14.88
C GLN A 206 5.01 2.35 -14.30
N GLU A 207 5.92 3.32 -14.18
CA GLU A 207 7.19 3.16 -13.48
C GLU A 207 6.96 2.80 -11.99
N ALA A 208 6.11 3.56 -11.30
CA ALA A 208 5.71 3.31 -9.92
C ALA A 208 5.13 1.90 -9.70
N LYS A 209 4.19 1.48 -10.56
CA LYS A 209 3.60 0.12 -10.50
C LYS A 209 4.63 -0.97 -10.75
N THR A 210 5.63 -0.72 -11.59
CA THR A 210 6.71 -1.68 -11.84
C THR A 210 7.64 -1.80 -10.65
N LEU A 211 7.99 -0.68 -9.99
CA LEU A 211 8.73 -0.69 -8.74
C LEU A 211 7.97 -1.45 -7.64
N ARG A 212 6.66 -1.25 -7.53
CA ARG A 212 5.78 -2.01 -6.62
C ARG A 212 5.74 -3.50 -6.94
N LEU A 213 5.62 -3.86 -8.21
CA LEU A 213 5.63 -5.25 -8.63
C LEU A 213 6.99 -5.92 -8.30
N LEU A 214 8.09 -5.20 -8.50
CA LEU A 214 9.43 -5.66 -8.14
C LEU A 214 9.60 -5.80 -6.61
N SER A 215 9.00 -4.92 -5.81
CA SER A 215 9.06 -5.02 -4.35
C SER A 215 8.30 -6.25 -3.84
N PHE A 216 7.13 -6.55 -4.40
CA PHE A 216 6.42 -7.79 -4.11
C PHE A 216 7.17 -9.03 -4.60
N PHE A 217 7.77 -8.96 -5.78
CA PHE A 217 8.58 -10.05 -6.33
C PHE A 217 9.80 -10.36 -5.45
N LEU A 218 10.47 -9.33 -4.92
CA LEU A 218 11.62 -9.48 -4.02
C LEU A 218 11.22 -9.65 -2.55
N SER A 219 9.95 -9.86 -2.22
CA SER A 219 9.51 -10.05 -0.84
C SER A 219 9.96 -11.39 -0.23
N ALA A 220 9.98 -11.45 1.10
CA ALA A 220 10.29 -12.66 1.86
C ALA A 220 9.33 -13.84 1.60
N ALA A 221 8.14 -13.59 1.06
CA ALA A 221 7.19 -14.64 0.70
C ALA A 221 7.53 -15.32 -0.64
N VAL A 222 8.11 -14.57 -1.58
CA VAL A 222 8.39 -15.05 -2.95
C VAL A 222 9.82 -15.59 -3.08
N GLN A 223 10.81 -14.84 -2.57
CA GLN A 223 12.24 -15.18 -2.58
C GLN A 223 12.71 -15.78 -3.92
N PRO A 224 12.66 -15.00 -5.02
CA PRO A 224 12.83 -15.49 -6.38
C PRO A 224 14.31 -15.72 -6.73
N VAL A 225 15.23 -15.07 -6.01
CA VAL A 225 16.68 -15.12 -6.23
C VAL A 225 17.41 -15.30 -4.91
N ARG A 226 18.66 -15.77 -4.94
CA ARG A 226 19.42 -16.07 -3.71
C ARG A 226 19.74 -14.81 -2.87
N LYS A 227 20.09 -13.70 -3.54
CA LYS A 227 20.42 -12.40 -2.92
C LYS A 227 19.22 -11.44 -2.90
N TRP A 228 18.02 -11.96 -2.68
CA TRP A 228 16.80 -11.17 -2.82
C TRP A 228 16.74 -10.02 -1.81
N ASP A 229 17.29 -10.24 -0.61
CA ASP A 229 17.39 -9.31 0.51
C ASP A 229 18.23 -8.09 0.15
N THR A 230 19.44 -8.31 -0.39
CA THR A 230 20.33 -7.22 -0.82
C THR A 230 19.71 -6.43 -1.97
N LEU A 231 19.09 -7.12 -2.92
CA LEU A 231 18.42 -6.48 -4.06
C LEU A 231 17.16 -5.71 -3.63
N TYR A 232 16.45 -6.21 -2.61
CA TYR A 232 15.30 -5.53 -2.04
C TYR A 232 15.70 -4.23 -1.35
N LEU A 233 16.81 -4.25 -0.58
CA LEU A 233 17.35 -3.02 0.03
C LEU A 233 17.78 -2.00 -1.05
N SER A 234 18.46 -2.45 -2.10
CA SER A 234 18.83 -1.59 -3.23
C SER A 234 17.60 -1.00 -3.93
N LEU A 235 16.57 -1.83 -4.17
CA LEU A 235 15.29 -1.38 -4.72
C LEU A 235 14.64 -0.35 -3.80
N ARG A 236 14.68 -0.53 -2.49
CA ARG A 236 14.10 0.43 -1.54
C ARG A 236 14.78 1.80 -1.66
N THR A 237 16.11 1.85 -1.70
CA THR A 237 16.84 3.10 -1.93
C THR A 237 16.50 3.74 -3.29
N ALA A 238 16.25 2.94 -4.32
CA ALA A 238 15.76 3.45 -5.61
C ALA A 238 14.34 4.01 -5.52
N MET A 239 13.44 3.35 -4.78
CA MET A 239 12.08 3.82 -4.51
C MET A 239 12.07 5.14 -3.71
N ASP A 240 12.91 5.27 -2.69
CA ASP A 240 13.01 6.50 -1.89
C ASP A 240 13.50 7.68 -2.76
N ARG A 241 14.46 7.43 -3.66
CA ARG A 241 14.93 8.44 -4.63
C ARG A 241 13.86 8.76 -5.68
N TYR A 242 13.11 7.76 -6.12
CA TYR A 242 12.00 7.95 -7.05
C TYR A 242 10.93 8.85 -6.43
N ASP A 243 10.59 8.62 -5.16
CA ASP A 243 9.65 9.46 -4.42
C ASP A 243 10.14 10.91 -4.28
N SER A 244 11.43 11.11 -4.01
CA SER A 244 12.05 12.44 -3.99
C SER A 244 11.95 13.16 -5.34
N ASN A 245 12.11 12.43 -6.45
CA ASN A 245 11.92 12.97 -7.80
C ASN A 245 10.46 13.33 -8.06
N LEU A 246 9.51 12.51 -7.59
CA LEU A 246 8.08 12.78 -7.70
C LEU A 246 7.68 14.03 -6.91
N LEU A 247 8.20 14.23 -5.71
CA LEU A 247 7.98 15.46 -4.93
C LEU A 247 8.42 16.70 -5.72
N THR A 248 9.63 16.64 -6.32
CA THR A 248 10.14 17.73 -7.15
C THR A 248 9.26 17.98 -8.39
N ALA A 249 8.81 16.91 -9.06
CA ALA A 249 7.94 17.01 -10.23
C ALA A 249 6.56 17.57 -9.87
N PHE A 250 6.02 17.13 -8.72
CA PHE A 250 4.76 17.60 -8.17
C PHE A 250 4.83 19.08 -7.82
N ASP A 251 5.90 19.54 -7.17
CA ASP A 251 6.12 20.95 -6.86
C ASP A 251 6.19 21.84 -8.11
N ALA A 252 6.88 21.35 -9.15
CA ALA A 252 6.96 22.04 -10.43
C ALA A 252 5.61 22.09 -11.15
N ALA A 253 4.76 21.08 -10.98
CA ALA A 253 3.40 21.04 -11.52
C ALA A 253 2.45 21.95 -10.73
N ASP A 254 2.50 21.96 -9.40
CA ASP A 254 1.70 22.85 -8.54
C ASP A 254 2.01 24.32 -8.82
N GLY A 255 3.30 24.66 -9.01
CA GLY A 255 3.71 26.01 -9.41
C GLY A 255 3.19 26.46 -10.78
N LYS A 256 2.81 25.52 -11.67
CA LYS A 256 2.21 25.80 -12.97
C LYS A 256 0.68 25.68 -12.97
N GLY A 257 0.08 25.19 -11.89
CA GLY A 257 -1.34 24.84 -11.84
C GLY A 257 -1.72 23.65 -12.72
N ASP A 258 -0.77 22.77 -13.07
CA ASP A 258 -1.04 21.58 -13.88
C ASP A 258 -1.58 20.44 -13.01
N GLU A 259 -2.89 20.42 -12.80
CA GLU A 259 -3.55 19.39 -11.97
C GLU A 259 -3.38 17.96 -12.51
N ALA A 260 -3.17 17.80 -13.84
CA ALA A 260 -2.99 16.47 -14.42
C ALA A 260 -1.62 15.89 -14.07
N ALA A 261 -0.56 16.70 -14.20
CA ALA A 261 0.79 16.31 -13.79
C ALA A 261 0.89 16.12 -12.27
N MET A 262 0.22 16.98 -11.48
CA MET A 262 0.12 16.79 -10.02
C MET A 262 -0.53 15.46 -9.67
N ARG A 263 -1.66 15.12 -10.32
CA ARG A 263 -2.37 13.86 -10.10
C ARG A 263 -1.49 12.67 -10.44
N GLU A 264 -0.83 12.69 -11.59
CA GLU A 264 0.05 11.58 -11.98
C GLU A 264 1.18 11.38 -10.96
N ALA A 265 1.82 12.46 -10.49
CA ALA A 265 2.88 12.37 -9.50
C ALA A 265 2.36 11.88 -8.13
N ALA A 266 1.21 12.38 -7.68
CA ALA A 266 0.59 11.96 -6.42
C ALA A 266 0.15 10.48 -6.45
N GLU A 267 -0.50 10.04 -7.52
CA GLU A 267 -0.87 8.63 -7.70
C GLU A 267 0.38 7.74 -7.77
N SER A 268 1.41 8.17 -8.50
CA SER A 268 2.68 7.43 -8.60
C SER A 268 3.39 7.29 -7.25
N SER A 269 3.41 8.34 -6.43
CA SER A 269 4.02 8.32 -5.10
C SER A 269 3.25 7.42 -4.16
N TRP A 270 1.91 7.49 -4.16
CA TRP A 270 1.05 6.62 -3.36
C TRP A 270 1.24 5.13 -3.65
N GLU A 271 1.48 4.79 -4.92
CA GLU A 271 1.76 3.42 -5.32
C GLU A 271 3.10 2.91 -4.79
N VAL A 272 4.13 3.74 -4.74
CA VAL A 272 5.47 3.36 -4.25
C VAL A 272 5.54 3.40 -2.72
N TRP A 273 4.70 4.20 -2.08
CA TRP A 273 4.65 4.35 -0.64
C TRP A 273 4.29 3.03 0.08
N ASP A 274 4.99 2.81 1.19
CA ASP A 274 4.75 1.70 2.10
C ASP A 274 4.28 2.27 3.43
N ALA A 275 3.06 1.91 3.85
CA ALA A 275 2.47 2.37 5.10
C ALA A 275 3.31 2.02 6.35
N ARG A 276 4.25 1.06 6.23
CA ARG A 276 5.19 0.73 7.32
C ARG A 276 6.30 1.76 7.47
N SER A 277 6.51 2.61 6.45
CA SER A 277 7.60 3.59 6.40
C SER A 277 7.30 4.88 7.16
N GLY A 278 6.10 5.01 7.73
CA GLY A 278 5.62 6.23 8.38
C GLY A 278 4.64 6.99 7.50
N ASP A 279 4.50 8.28 7.77
CA ASP A 279 3.54 9.15 7.09
C ASP A 279 3.88 9.35 5.62
N TRP A 280 2.87 9.71 4.83
CA TRP A 280 3.06 9.99 3.42
C TRP A 280 3.40 11.46 3.19
N GLU A 281 4.65 11.72 2.81
CA GLU A 281 5.22 13.08 2.74
C GLU A 281 4.57 13.96 1.66
N MET A 282 4.14 13.41 0.52
CA MET A 282 3.59 14.22 -0.60
C MET A 282 2.38 15.07 -0.20
N GLY A 283 1.40 14.46 0.49
CA GLY A 283 0.22 15.18 0.95
C GLY A 283 0.55 16.22 2.02
N LYS A 284 1.52 15.91 2.89
CA LYS A 284 1.98 16.78 3.97
C LYS A 284 2.70 18.03 3.44
N VAL A 285 3.70 17.85 2.57
CA VAL A 285 4.46 18.95 1.95
C VAL A 285 3.54 19.85 1.12
N TRP A 286 2.57 19.27 0.40
CA TRP A 286 1.56 20.03 -0.33
C TRP A 286 0.70 20.91 0.59
N ALA A 287 0.32 20.40 1.77
CA ALA A 287 -0.44 21.17 2.75
C ALA A 287 0.44 22.28 3.38
N GLU A 288 1.69 21.98 3.75
CA GLU A 288 2.65 22.93 4.32
C GLU A 288 2.86 24.18 3.46
N LYS A 289 2.83 24.03 2.14
CA LYS A 289 3.08 25.13 1.21
C LYS A 289 1.92 26.13 1.09
N ARG A 290 0.76 25.86 1.71
CA ARG A 290 -0.43 26.71 1.55
C ARG A 290 -0.28 28.00 2.35
N GLU A 291 -0.54 29.13 1.69
CA GLU A 291 -0.35 30.46 2.27
C GLU A 291 -1.21 30.71 3.50
N ILE A 292 -2.35 30.02 3.63
CA ILE A 292 -3.28 30.15 4.76
C ILE A 292 -2.60 29.92 6.12
N PHE A 293 -1.59 29.05 6.18
CA PHE A 293 -0.84 28.75 7.42
C PHE A 293 0.11 29.89 7.83
N TYR A 294 0.44 30.81 6.92
CA TYR A 294 1.38 31.90 7.16
C TYR A 294 0.69 33.27 7.35
N GLN A 295 -0.65 33.30 7.35
CA GLN A 295 -1.45 34.52 7.50
C GLN A 295 -1.79 34.87 8.96
N GLN A 296 -1.06 34.31 9.94
CA GLN A 296 -1.33 34.42 11.39
C GLN A 296 -1.31 35.87 11.97
N GLY A 297 -1.06 36.90 11.17
CA GLY A 297 -1.12 38.31 11.59
C GLY A 297 -2.30 39.12 11.05
N ASN A 298 -3.06 38.58 10.09
CA ASN A 298 -4.14 39.31 9.42
C ASN A 298 -5.43 39.34 10.24
N TRP A 299 -5.59 38.38 11.15
CA TRP A 299 -6.81 38.17 11.92
C TRP A 299 -6.51 38.31 13.40
N ARG A 300 -7.18 39.25 14.06
CA ARG A 300 -7.01 39.49 15.49
C ARG A 300 -8.23 38.98 16.23
N ALA A 301 -8.05 37.94 17.02
CA ALA A 301 -9.13 37.37 17.84
C ALA A 301 -9.76 38.39 18.80
N LEU A 302 -9.01 39.42 19.20
CA LEU A 302 -9.49 40.48 20.08
C LEU A 302 -10.47 41.46 19.42
N ASP A 303 -10.56 41.48 18.08
CA ASP A 303 -11.52 42.34 17.37
C ASP A 303 -12.97 41.88 17.58
N ASN A 304 -13.19 40.70 18.20
CA ASN A 304 -14.51 40.24 18.62
C ASN A 304 -15.04 40.92 19.88
N PHE A 305 -14.25 41.81 20.49
CA PHE A 305 -14.68 42.58 21.66
C PHE A 305 -14.84 44.04 21.28
N THR A 306 -16.01 44.58 21.58
CA THR A 306 -16.26 46.02 21.47
C THR A 306 -15.44 46.79 22.53
N LYS A 307 -15.37 48.12 22.41
CA LYS A 307 -14.71 48.98 23.41
C LYS A 307 -15.34 48.89 24.81
N GLU A 308 -16.56 48.35 24.90
CA GLU A 308 -17.31 48.13 26.13
C GLU A 308 -17.20 46.67 26.62
N GLU A 309 -16.25 45.90 26.06
CA GLU A 309 -16.00 44.48 26.36
C GLU A 309 -17.22 43.57 26.11
N GLN A 310 -18.17 44.03 25.29
CA GLN A 310 -19.27 43.21 24.79
C GLN A 310 -18.82 42.40 23.55
N LEU A 311 -19.38 41.20 23.39
CA LEU A 311 -19.09 40.29 22.28
C LEU A 311 -19.73 40.76 20.98
N ASP A 312 -18.92 40.87 19.92
CA ASP A 312 -19.34 41.07 18.53
C ASP A 312 -18.60 40.07 17.63
N PHE A 313 -19.31 39.04 17.15
CA PHE A 313 -18.70 37.94 16.39
C PHE A 313 -18.47 38.24 14.91
N ARG A 314 -18.70 39.47 14.44
CA ARG A 314 -18.47 39.82 13.03
C ARG A 314 -17.04 39.54 12.56
N ALA A 315 -16.05 39.82 13.39
CA ALA A 315 -14.65 39.54 13.05
C ALA A 315 -14.39 38.03 12.91
N MET A 316 -14.99 37.21 13.76
CA MET A 316 -14.94 35.74 13.65
C MET A 316 -15.68 35.22 12.42
N ASP A 317 -16.84 35.78 12.08
CA ASP A 317 -17.59 35.40 10.89
C ASP A 317 -16.77 35.66 9.61
N GLU A 318 -16.17 36.86 9.50
CA GLU A 318 -15.27 37.22 8.38
C GLU A 318 -14.04 36.31 8.29
N PHE A 319 -13.42 36.01 9.44
CA PHE A 319 -12.30 35.07 9.52
C PHE A 319 -12.72 33.67 9.06
N MET A 320 -13.83 33.15 9.56
CA MET A 320 -14.33 31.83 9.20
C MET A 320 -14.73 31.74 7.74
N ASP A 321 -15.28 32.79 7.14
CA ASP A 321 -15.56 32.82 5.70
C ASP A 321 -14.29 32.63 4.86
N VAL A 322 -13.15 33.17 5.29
CA VAL A 322 -11.85 32.96 4.63
C VAL A 322 -11.34 31.53 4.84
N ILE A 323 -11.50 30.96 6.04
CA ILE A 323 -11.17 29.55 6.31
C ILE A 323 -11.99 28.62 5.43
N LEU A 324 -13.30 28.86 5.32
CA LEU A 324 -14.20 28.07 4.47
C LEU A 324 -13.81 28.21 3.00
N ALA A 325 -13.51 29.42 2.52
CA ALA A 325 -13.02 29.64 1.15
C ALA A 325 -11.73 28.86 0.87
N SER A 326 -10.80 28.80 1.83
CA SER A 326 -9.57 28.01 1.74
C SER A 326 -9.86 26.50 1.65
N ILE A 327 -10.82 25.97 2.43
CA ILE A 327 -11.27 24.58 2.32
C ILE A 327 -11.87 24.32 0.93
N TYR A 328 -12.72 25.22 0.43
CA TYR A 328 -13.32 25.07 -0.91
C TYR A 328 -12.28 25.10 -2.02
N GLU A 329 -11.28 25.98 -1.95
CA GLU A 329 -10.27 26.09 -3.00
C GLU A 329 -9.24 24.96 -2.92
N HIS A 330 -8.55 24.86 -1.78
CA HIS A 330 -7.44 23.93 -1.61
C HIS A 330 -7.93 22.50 -1.37
N GLY A 331 -9.02 22.33 -0.61
CA GLY A 331 -9.64 21.02 -0.42
C GLY A 331 -10.18 20.44 -1.72
N ALA A 332 -10.80 21.25 -2.59
CA ALA A 332 -11.26 20.77 -3.90
C ALA A 332 -10.10 20.34 -4.79
N ARG A 333 -8.99 21.09 -4.77
CA ARG A 333 -7.75 20.65 -5.43
C ARG A 333 -7.25 19.34 -4.84
N ALA A 334 -7.29 19.18 -3.52
CA ALA A 334 -6.85 17.96 -2.86
C ALA A 334 -7.63 16.73 -3.35
N VAL A 335 -8.96 16.84 -3.43
CA VAL A 335 -9.85 15.76 -3.89
C VAL A 335 -9.60 15.39 -5.35
N ARG A 336 -9.30 16.37 -6.20
CA ARG A 336 -9.02 16.15 -7.63
C ARG A 336 -7.65 15.56 -7.91
N VAL A 337 -6.65 15.89 -7.10
CA VAL A 337 -5.24 15.53 -7.34
C VAL A 337 -4.84 14.25 -6.61
N PHE A 338 -5.25 14.08 -5.36
CA PHE A 338 -4.76 12.98 -4.52
C PHE A 338 -5.65 11.75 -4.57
N PRO A 339 -5.10 10.54 -4.35
CA PRO A 339 -5.90 9.32 -4.20
C PRO A 339 -6.82 9.41 -2.98
N PRO A 340 -8.09 8.95 -3.03
CA PRO A 340 -9.02 9.06 -1.89
C PRO A 340 -8.53 8.36 -0.62
N ALA A 341 -7.84 7.22 -0.80
CA ALA A 341 -7.26 6.43 0.29
C ALA A 341 -6.21 7.21 1.11
N SER A 342 -5.60 8.24 0.52
CA SER A 342 -4.59 9.07 1.20
C SER A 342 -5.19 10.08 2.18
N GLN A 343 -6.50 10.35 2.12
CA GLN A 343 -7.21 11.24 3.04
C GLN A 343 -6.59 12.64 3.20
N VAL A 344 -5.90 13.15 2.17
CA VAL A 344 -5.22 14.46 2.21
C VAL A 344 -6.17 15.61 2.55
N LEU A 345 -7.45 15.55 2.11
CA LEU A 345 -8.46 16.54 2.50
C LEU A 345 -8.63 16.61 4.02
N LEU A 346 -8.71 15.46 4.70
CA LEU A 346 -8.88 15.40 6.15
C LEU A 346 -7.62 15.89 6.85
N LEU A 347 -6.44 15.43 6.44
CA LEU A 347 -5.15 15.87 7.02
C LEU A 347 -4.94 17.39 6.88
N PHE A 348 -5.29 17.95 5.72
CA PHE A 348 -5.26 19.40 5.50
C PHE A 348 -6.23 20.13 6.42
N SER A 349 -7.46 19.63 6.55
CA SER A 349 -8.51 20.26 7.36
C SER A 349 -8.21 20.18 8.85
N GLU A 350 -7.70 19.04 9.33
CA GLU A 350 -7.23 18.82 10.70
C GLU A 350 -6.15 19.82 11.07
N ARG A 351 -5.17 19.99 10.19
CA ARG A 351 -4.10 20.94 10.41
C ARG A 351 -4.58 22.39 10.37
N LEU A 352 -5.47 22.72 9.44
CA LEU A 352 -6.08 24.05 9.36
C LEU A 352 -6.89 24.36 10.62
N ALA A 353 -7.63 23.37 11.14
CA ALA A 353 -8.34 23.47 12.40
C ALA A 353 -7.37 23.72 13.56
N HIS A 354 -6.33 22.89 13.72
CA HIS A 354 -5.42 23.02 14.86
C HIS A 354 -4.51 24.26 14.82
N GLU A 355 -3.84 24.52 13.70
CA GLU A 355 -2.77 25.54 13.61
C GLU A 355 -3.28 26.96 13.31
N VAL A 356 -4.51 27.11 12.80
CA VAL A 356 -5.05 28.42 12.42
C VAL A 356 -6.29 28.75 13.22
N VAL A 357 -7.29 27.87 13.19
CA VAL A 357 -8.56 28.12 13.89
C VAL A 357 -8.39 27.93 15.40
N GLY A 358 -7.66 26.90 15.84
CA GLY A 358 -7.39 26.58 17.23
C GLY A 358 -6.60 27.68 17.94
N ASP A 359 -5.59 28.23 17.28
CA ASP A 359 -4.80 29.37 17.78
C ASP A 359 -5.67 30.63 17.94
N TYR A 360 -6.52 30.92 16.95
CA TYR A 360 -7.46 32.03 17.00
C TYR A 360 -8.46 31.88 18.16
N ILE A 361 -9.06 30.71 18.28
CA ILE A 361 -10.05 30.40 19.33
C ILE A 361 -9.39 30.44 20.70
N THR A 362 -8.22 29.84 20.88
CA THR A 362 -7.49 29.86 22.16
C THR A 362 -7.23 31.29 22.63
N THR A 363 -6.86 32.18 21.71
CA THR A 363 -6.64 33.60 22.01
C THR A 363 -7.95 34.31 22.39
N LEU A 364 -9.03 34.07 21.63
CA LEU A 364 -10.37 34.61 21.91
C LEU A 364 -10.87 34.19 23.30
N LEU A 365 -10.76 32.90 23.61
CA LEU A 365 -11.26 32.30 24.84
C LEU A 365 -10.48 32.76 26.07
N SER A 366 -9.15 32.86 25.94
CA SER A 366 -8.29 33.37 27.02
C SER A 366 -8.72 34.78 27.45
N HIS A 367 -8.92 35.68 26.48
CA HIS A 367 -9.39 37.04 26.77
C HIS A 367 -10.85 37.08 27.25
N ALA A 368 -11.73 36.26 26.69
CA ALA A 368 -13.13 36.17 27.14
C ALA A 368 -13.23 35.81 28.64
N ARG A 369 -12.34 34.94 29.11
CA ARG A 369 -12.25 34.53 30.52
C ARG A 369 -11.78 35.65 31.44
N GLU A 370 -10.86 36.50 30.98
CA GLU A 370 -10.41 37.67 31.73
C GLU A 370 -11.55 38.67 31.98
N ILE A 371 -12.49 38.79 31.04
CA ILE A 371 -13.66 39.67 31.16
C ILE A 371 -14.68 39.06 32.14
N SER A 372 -15.21 37.87 31.83
CA SER A 372 -16.12 37.16 32.72
C SER A 372 -16.37 35.70 32.30
N THR A 373 -16.70 34.83 33.26
CA THR A 373 -17.14 33.44 33.02
C THR A 373 -18.30 33.35 32.03
N LEU A 374 -19.30 34.23 32.13
CA LEU A 374 -20.44 34.23 31.20
C LEU A 374 -20.03 34.64 29.79
N THR A 375 -19.08 35.56 29.65
CA THR A 375 -18.51 35.95 28.34
C THR A 375 -17.72 34.80 27.75
N TYR A 376 -16.90 34.11 28.54
CA TYR A 376 -16.19 32.91 28.14
C TYR A 376 -17.13 31.82 27.62
N MET A 377 -18.13 31.40 28.42
CA MET A 377 -19.07 30.34 28.02
C MET A 377 -19.80 30.68 26.71
N LYS A 378 -20.26 31.93 26.56
CA LYS A 378 -20.89 32.39 25.32
C LYS A 378 -19.93 32.36 24.13
N SER A 379 -18.67 32.71 24.37
CA SER A 379 -17.62 32.69 23.35
C SER A 379 -17.29 31.27 22.89
N VAL A 380 -17.20 30.30 23.81
CA VAL A 380 -17.01 28.87 23.48
C VAL A 380 -18.17 28.36 22.62
N ALA A 381 -19.41 28.59 23.05
CA ALA A 381 -20.58 28.11 22.31
C ALA A 381 -20.68 28.75 20.90
N ALA A 382 -20.38 30.04 20.79
CA ALA A 382 -20.40 30.75 19.51
C ALA A 382 -19.27 30.31 18.58
N SER A 383 -18.03 30.21 19.08
CA SER A 383 -16.88 29.77 18.28
C SER A 383 -17.02 28.32 17.83
N PHE A 384 -17.58 27.45 18.66
CA PHE A 384 -17.89 26.07 18.28
C PHE A 384 -18.88 26.00 17.12
N ARG A 385 -19.95 26.80 17.18
CA ARG A 385 -20.95 26.86 16.10
C ARG A 385 -20.33 27.34 14.79
N GLU A 386 -19.49 28.37 14.83
CA GLU A 386 -18.85 28.85 13.59
C GLU A 386 -17.81 27.86 13.06
N ALA A 387 -16.99 27.25 13.92
CA ALA A 387 -16.06 26.19 13.53
C ALA A 387 -16.76 24.97 12.92
N TRP A 388 -17.98 24.64 13.39
CA TRP A 388 -18.77 23.53 12.85
C TRP A 388 -19.07 23.67 11.35
N ARG A 389 -19.10 24.91 10.81
CA ARG A 389 -19.28 25.16 9.37
C ARG A 389 -18.16 24.52 8.54
N MET A 390 -16.98 24.27 9.11
CA MET A 390 -15.90 23.54 8.46
C MET A 390 -16.31 22.10 8.11
N VAL A 391 -17.09 21.43 8.96
CA VAL A 391 -17.57 20.07 8.71
C VAL A 391 -18.39 20.03 7.42
N ASP A 392 -19.31 20.98 7.27
CA ASP A 392 -20.15 21.07 6.07
C ASP A 392 -19.30 21.37 4.82
N ALA A 393 -18.33 22.29 4.91
CA ALA A 393 -17.42 22.59 3.80
C ALA A 393 -16.56 21.38 3.39
N ILE A 394 -16.01 20.63 4.35
CA ILE A 394 -15.25 19.39 4.09
C ILE A 394 -16.14 18.38 3.37
N MET A 395 -17.37 18.19 3.84
CA MET A 395 -18.32 17.24 3.25
C MET A 395 -18.75 17.66 1.85
N ASP A 396 -18.95 18.95 1.60
CA ASP A 396 -19.32 19.46 0.29
C ASP A 396 -18.17 19.33 -0.73
N VAL A 397 -16.94 19.59 -0.31
CA VAL A 397 -15.74 19.36 -1.12
C VAL A 397 -15.55 17.86 -1.40
N ALA A 398 -15.76 17.00 -0.40
CA ALA A 398 -15.67 15.56 -0.55
C ALA A 398 -16.65 14.99 -1.59
N LYS A 399 -17.85 15.59 -1.74
CA LYS A 399 -18.86 15.19 -2.72
C LYS A 399 -18.47 15.44 -4.17
N GLN A 400 -17.44 16.25 -4.45
CA GLN A 400 -16.97 16.49 -5.82
C GLN A 400 -16.45 15.23 -6.51
N ARG A 401 -16.17 14.18 -5.72
CA ARG A 401 -15.62 12.92 -6.19
C ARG A 401 -16.45 11.76 -5.62
N GLU A 402 -17.03 10.96 -6.51
CA GLU A 402 -17.93 9.86 -6.14
C GLU A 402 -17.25 8.75 -5.32
N ASP A 403 -15.94 8.53 -5.54
CA ASP A 403 -15.11 7.57 -4.81
C ASP A 403 -14.48 8.15 -3.53
N SER A 404 -14.99 9.28 -3.03
CA SER A 404 -14.53 9.86 -1.77
C SER A 404 -14.83 8.94 -0.58
N SER A 405 -13.79 8.61 0.19
CA SER A 405 -13.90 7.77 1.39
C SER A 405 -14.09 8.58 2.68
N VAL A 406 -14.43 9.87 2.58
CA VAL A 406 -14.59 10.75 3.74
C VAL A 406 -15.97 10.55 4.35
N LEU A 407 -15.98 10.06 5.59
CA LEU A 407 -17.19 9.93 6.39
C LEU A 407 -17.43 11.22 7.16
N ARG A 408 -18.70 11.59 7.34
CA ARG A 408 -19.09 12.76 8.14
C ARG A 408 -18.49 12.73 9.54
N THR A 409 -18.48 11.58 10.19
CA THR A 409 -17.89 11.41 11.53
C THR A 409 -16.42 11.81 11.57
N LYS A 410 -15.64 11.52 10.51
CA LYS A 410 -14.23 11.94 10.43
C LYS A 410 -14.06 13.44 10.25
N ALA A 411 -14.99 14.10 9.56
CA ALA A 411 -14.98 15.54 9.43
C ALA A 411 -15.41 16.22 10.74
N GLU A 412 -16.34 15.62 11.49
CA GLU A 412 -16.72 16.06 12.83
C GLU A 412 -15.57 15.90 13.83
N ASP A 413 -14.83 14.78 13.76
CA ASP A 413 -13.66 14.51 14.59
C ASP A 413 -12.60 15.62 14.51
N VAL A 414 -12.43 16.26 13.33
CA VAL A 414 -11.51 17.40 13.16
C VAL A 414 -11.88 18.57 14.09
N VAL A 415 -13.17 18.92 14.16
CA VAL A 415 -13.63 20.02 15.02
C VAL A 415 -13.61 19.60 16.48
N TYR A 416 -13.97 18.35 16.79
CA TYR A 416 -13.93 17.84 18.15
C TYR A 416 -12.51 17.82 18.74
N GLN A 417 -11.51 17.34 17.99
CA GLN A 417 -10.12 17.33 18.45
C GLN A 417 -9.58 18.73 18.69
N MET A 418 -9.98 19.70 17.85
CA MET A 418 -9.58 21.10 18.04
C MET A 418 -10.13 21.71 19.34
N PHE A 419 -11.35 21.33 19.75
CA PHE A 419 -11.99 21.83 20.97
C PHE A 419 -11.72 20.99 22.22
N GLU A 420 -11.20 19.77 22.08
CA GLU A 420 -10.91 18.87 23.18
C GLU A 420 -10.14 19.54 24.34
N PRO A 421 -9.11 20.37 24.09
CA PRO A 421 -8.37 21.04 25.17
C PRO A 421 -9.20 22.01 26.01
N HIS A 422 -10.32 22.52 25.48
CA HIS A 422 -11.17 23.52 26.14
C HIS A 422 -12.40 22.90 26.80
N MET A 423 -12.73 21.63 26.50
CA MET A 423 -13.99 21.00 26.92
C MET A 423 -14.09 20.78 28.42
N ASP A 424 -13.04 20.26 29.07
CA ASP A 424 -13.06 20.00 30.50
C ASP A 424 -13.33 21.28 31.29
N GLU A 425 -12.61 22.35 30.96
CA GLU A 425 -12.76 23.65 31.60
C GLU A 425 -14.13 24.29 31.31
N TYR A 426 -14.64 24.17 30.08
CA TYR A 426 -15.98 24.62 29.74
C TYR A 426 -17.06 23.90 30.58
N LEU A 427 -16.97 22.58 30.74
CA LEU A 427 -17.95 21.79 31.49
C LEU A 427 -17.93 22.15 32.98
N ASP A 428 -16.76 22.38 33.56
CA ASP A 428 -16.63 22.82 34.95
C ASP A 428 -17.25 24.22 35.16
N GLU A 429 -16.94 25.17 34.28
CA GLU A 429 -17.52 26.52 34.35
C GLU A 429 -19.04 26.51 34.14
N GLU A 430 -19.55 25.67 33.23
CA GLU A 430 -20.98 25.53 32.97
C GLU A 430 -21.74 24.97 34.19
N VAL A 431 -21.21 23.94 34.84
CA VAL A 431 -21.80 23.37 36.05
C VAL A 431 -21.88 24.41 37.16
N GLU A 432 -20.82 25.18 37.39
CA GLU A 432 -20.82 26.23 38.41
C GLU A 432 -21.76 27.39 38.07
N ALA A 433 -21.81 27.81 36.80
CA ALA A 433 -22.73 28.85 36.35
C ALA A 433 -24.20 28.43 36.53
N ILE A 434 -24.54 27.18 36.20
CA ILE A 434 -25.88 26.63 36.37
C ILE A 434 -26.26 26.56 37.86
N LYS A 435 -25.37 26.10 38.74
CA LYS A 435 -25.61 26.10 40.20
C LYS A 435 -25.93 27.50 40.71
N LEU A 436 -25.12 28.50 40.32
CA LEU A 436 -25.32 29.88 40.74
C LEU A 436 -26.65 30.45 40.24
N ALA A 437 -27.02 30.13 39.00
CA ALA A 437 -28.30 30.53 38.42
C ALA A 437 -29.48 29.91 39.19
N PHE A 438 -29.44 28.61 39.49
CA PHE A 438 -30.47 27.94 40.30
C PHE A 438 -30.58 28.54 41.69
N ASP A 439 -29.47 28.78 42.38
CA ASP A 439 -29.47 29.42 43.70
C ASP A 439 -30.11 30.81 43.66
N THR A 440 -29.85 31.56 42.59
CA THR A 440 -30.42 32.90 42.39
C THR A 440 -31.92 32.83 42.18
N ILE A 441 -32.40 31.88 41.35
CA ILE A 441 -33.82 31.65 41.10
C ILE A 441 -34.53 31.21 42.40
N CYS A 442 -33.98 30.25 43.14
CA CYS A 442 -34.52 29.78 44.42
C CYS A 442 -34.62 30.93 45.45
N LYS A 443 -33.58 31.75 45.58
CA LYS A 443 -33.60 32.94 46.45
C LYS A 443 -34.61 33.99 45.96
N GLY A 444 -34.86 34.07 44.67
CA GLY A 444 -35.91 34.92 44.07
C GLY A 444 -37.30 34.44 44.49
N TRP A 445 -37.59 33.15 44.30
CA TRP A 445 -38.85 32.54 44.71
C TRP A 445 -39.09 32.64 46.22
N ASP A 446 -38.07 32.41 47.05
CA ASP A 446 -38.18 32.57 48.50
C ASP A 446 -38.54 33.99 48.92
N LYS A 447 -38.09 35.01 48.17
CA LYS A 447 -38.46 36.40 48.41
C LYS A 447 -39.90 36.65 48.00
N GLU A 448 -40.32 36.18 46.82
CA GLU A 448 -41.68 36.35 46.30
C GLU A 448 -42.72 35.73 47.24
N VAL A 449 -42.50 34.50 47.70
CA VAL A 449 -43.37 33.79 48.66
C VAL A 449 -43.49 34.54 50.00
N ARG A 450 -42.45 35.28 50.42
CA ARG A 450 -42.50 36.09 51.64
C ARG A 450 -43.19 37.44 51.45
N THR A 451 -43.25 37.95 50.22
CA THR A 451 -43.91 39.22 49.88
C THR A 451 -45.36 39.07 49.48
N GLU A 452 -45.87 37.89 49.13
CA GLU A 452 -47.31 37.66 49.07
C GLU A 452 -47.91 37.79 50.48
N PRO A 453 -48.66 38.87 50.79
CA PRO A 453 -49.32 38.97 52.07
C PRO A 453 -50.47 37.97 52.05
N SER A 454 -50.52 37.13 53.07
CA SER A 454 -51.70 36.36 53.47
C SER A 454 -52.97 37.21 53.34
N CYS A 455 -53.66 37.13 52.19
CA CYS A 455 -54.86 37.90 51.97
C CYS A 455 -56.03 37.17 52.61
N SER A 456 -56.64 37.86 53.58
CA SER A 456 -57.91 37.60 54.28
C SER A 456 -57.91 36.59 55.43
N VAL A 457 -57.48 37.11 56.59
CA VAL A 457 -58.27 37.01 57.83
C VAL A 457 -59.75 37.34 57.52
N PHE A 458 -60.64 36.38 57.73
CA PHE A 458 -62.10 36.61 57.76
C PHE A 458 -62.49 37.36 59.05
N PRO A 459 -63.15 38.52 58.98
CA PRO A 459 -63.81 39.11 60.14
C PRO A 459 -65.18 38.45 60.35
N SER A 460 -65.56 38.38 61.63
CA SER A 460 -66.64 37.58 62.26
C SER A 460 -68.06 37.86 61.82
#